data_AF-A0A223V7L5-F1
#
_entry.id   AF-A0A223V7L5-F1
#
_cell.length_a   1.000
_cell.length_b   1.000
_cell.length_c   1.000
_cell.angle_alpha   90.00
_cell.angle_beta   90.00
_cell.angle_gamma   90.00
#
_symmetry.space_group_name_H-M   'P 1'
#
loop_
_entity.id
_entity.type
_entity.pdbx_description
1 polymer ?
#
loop_
_entity_poly.entity_id
_entity_poly.type
_entity_poly.pdbx_seq_one_letter_code
_entity_poly.pdbx_strand_id
1 'polypeptide(L)'
;MEQFQIETAQNISIAQNTAHLGDRMLAYIIDTLIIVIYYLLMIWLLLALDVEPGDQWAIYMLLGLPAFLYYLLLETFMDGKTIGKNFLQIRVVKLDGTKPSFSSYFIRWILRILDITLTSGGIAVFTILIRGKGQRVGDIAAGTTVISEKRKVFLRDTLLRELPSDYTPKFPQVTVFKDGEMQTIKNLFDNARRNGNHRVILSLNNRIKEVTEITSDMQPIEFVDIVIKDYSYYTQQL
;
A
#
# COMPACT_ATOMS: atom_id res chain seq x y z
N MET A 1 12.45 0.47 7.09
CA MET A 1 11.57 0.85 5.96
C MET A 1 12.14 2.13 5.41
N GLU A 2 12.56 2.15 4.14
CA GLU A 2 12.97 3.41 3.52
C GLU A 2 11.71 4.21 3.20
N GLN A 3 11.53 5.33 3.88
CA GLN A 3 10.46 6.27 3.57
C GLN A 3 11.00 7.27 2.55
N PHE A 4 10.27 7.46 1.46
CA PHE A 4 10.56 8.53 0.51
C PHE A 4 9.52 9.64 0.71
N GLN A 5 9.99 10.88 0.81
CA GLN A 5 9.13 12.05 0.89
C GLN A 5 8.75 12.45 -0.53
N ILE A 6 7.45 12.43 -0.82
CA ILE A 6 6.91 12.91 -2.07
C ILE A 6 6.43 14.34 -1.82
N GLU A 7 7.01 15.29 -2.55
CA GLU A 7 6.45 16.64 -2.65
C GLU A 7 5.33 16.61 -3.68
N THR A 8 4.10 16.78 -3.20
CA THR A 8 2.92 16.87 -4.07
C THR A 8 2.90 18.22 -4.80
N ALA A 9 2.10 18.35 -5.87
CA ALA A 9 1.90 19.62 -6.57
C ALA A 9 1.37 20.76 -5.67
N GLN A 10 0.87 20.41 -4.49
CA GLN A 10 0.38 21.33 -3.46
C GLN A 10 1.46 21.68 -2.41
N ASN A 11 2.71 21.27 -2.63
CA ASN A 11 3.84 21.47 -1.72
C ASN A 11 3.61 20.89 -0.33
N ILE A 12 2.91 19.74 -0.28
CA ILE A 12 2.69 18.94 0.93
C ILE A 12 3.57 17.70 0.81
N SER A 13 4.47 17.54 1.78
CA SER A 13 5.37 16.39 1.88
C SER A 13 4.63 15.18 2.47
N ILE A 14 4.35 14.17 1.65
CA ILE A 14 3.73 12.91 2.12
C ILE A 14 4.82 11.84 2.24
N ALA A 15 4.99 11.30 3.44
CA ALA A 15 5.88 10.15 3.66
C ALA A 15 5.20 8.88 3.14
N GLN A 16 5.70 8.34 2.04
CA GLN A 16 5.24 7.08 1.47
C GLN A 16 6.23 5.95 1.72
N ASN A 17 5.70 4.77 2.04
CA ASN A 17 6.50 3.57 2.24
C ASN A 17 6.79 2.93 0.88
N THR A 18 8.07 2.85 0.53
CA THR A 18 8.50 2.13 -0.66
C THR A 18 8.22 0.63 -0.49
N ALA A 19 7.84 -0.03 -1.59
CA ALA A 19 7.59 -1.46 -1.56
C ALA A 19 8.88 -2.24 -1.25
N HIS A 20 8.77 -3.23 -0.36
CA HIS A 20 9.91 -4.05 0.00
C HIS A 20 10.44 -4.83 -1.21
N LEU A 21 11.75 -5.05 -1.28
CA LEU A 21 12.36 -5.83 -2.35
C LEU A 21 11.73 -7.23 -2.46
N GLY A 22 11.50 -7.88 -1.32
CA GLY A 22 10.81 -9.19 -1.26
C GLY A 22 9.42 -9.16 -1.88
N ASP A 23 8.60 -8.14 -1.60
CA ASP A 23 7.27 -7.99 -2.21
C ASP A 23 7.37 -7.81 -3.73
N ARG A 24 8.39 -7.12 -4.23
CA ARG A 24 8.60 -6.95 -5.68
C ARG A 24 9.08 -8.24 -6.35
N MET A 25 9.88 -9.05 -5.65
CA MET A 25 10.34 -10.36 -6.12
C MET A 25 9.19 -11.37 -6.15
N LEU A 26 8.39 -11.43 -5.09
CA LEU A 26 7.19 -12.28 -5.04
C LEU A 26 6.18 -11.89 -6.12
N ALA A 27 5.97 -10.59 -6.35
CA ALA A 27 5.10 -10.13 -7.44
C ALA A 27 5.60 -10.63 -8.80
N TYR A 28 6.91 -10.55 -9.04
CA TYR A 28 7.54 -11.05 -10.25
C TYR A 28 7.38 -12.58 -10.41
N ILE A 29 7.53 -13.35 -9.33
CA ILE A 29 7.33 -14.80 -9.35
C ILE A 29 5.89 -15.15 -9.73
N ILE A 30 4.91 -14.49 -9.10
CA ILE A 30 3.48 -14.70 -9.39
C ILE A 30 3.17 -14.35 -10.85
N ASP A 31 3.61 -13.18 -11.31
CA ASP A 31 3.39 -12.76 -12.70
C ASP A 31 4.08 -13.70 -13.70
N THR A 32 5.28 -14.21 -13.39
CA THR A 32 5.99 -15.18 -14.23
C THR A 32 5.24 -16.51 -14.28
N LEU A 33 4.70 -16.99 -13.16
CA LEU A 33 3.90 -18.21 -13.10
C LEU A 33 2.63 -18.08 -13.95
N ILE A 34 1.95 -16.94 -13.92
CA ILE A 34 0.78 -16.67 -14.78
C ILE A 34 1.15 -16.74 -16.27
N ILE A 35 2.27 -16.11 -16.65
CA ILE A 35 2.77 -16.14 -18.03
C ILE A 35 3.14 -17.57 -18.45
N VAL A 36 3.79 -18.34 -17.58
CA VAL A 36 4.13 -19.75 -17.85
C VAL A 36 2.88 -20.60 -18.03
N ILE A 37 1.87 -20.47 -17.16
CA ILE A 37 0.59 -21.18 -17.31
C ILE A 37 -0.06 -20.81 -18.65
N TYR A 38 -0.05 -19.53 -19.03
CA TYR A 38 -0.56 -19.10 -20.32
C TYR A 38 0.17 -19.79 -21.49
N TYR A 39 1.51 -19.85 -21.46
CA TYR A 39 2.29 -20.56 -22.49
C TYR A 39 1.99 -22.06 -22.52
N LEU A 40 1.83 -22.72 -21.37
CA LEU A 40 1.47 -24.14 -21.30
C LEU A 40 0.07 -24.40 -21.90
N LEU A 41 -0.91 -23.56 -21.56
CA LEU A 41 -2.26 -23.65 -22.14
C LEU A 41 -2.25 -23.40 -23.64
N MET A 42 -1.44 -22.46 -24.10
CA MET A 42 -1.28 -22.17 -25.52
C MET A 42 -0.65 -23.35 -26.26
N ILE A 43 0.41 -23.96 -25.73
CA ILE A 43 1.00 -25.19 -26.31
C ILE A 43 -0.02 -26.33 -26.34
N TRP A 44 -0.74 -26.55 -25.24
CA TRP A 44 -1.78 -27.57 -25.16
C TRP A 44 -2.88 -27.36 -26.20
N LEU A 45 -3.33 -26.12 -26.39
CA LEU A 45 -4.30 -25.75 -27.42
C LEU A 45 -3.78 -26.04 -28.83
N LEU A 46 -2.52 -25.71 -29.13
CA LEU A 46 -1.92 -25.96 -30.45
C LEU A 46 -1.80 -27.46 -30.75
N LEU A 47 -1.46 -28.27 -29.74
CA LEU A 47 -1.44 -29.73 -29.87
C LEU A 47 -2.85 -30.30 -30.06
N ALA A 48 -3.86 -29.75 -29.38
CA ALA A 48 -5.25 -30.19 -29.51
C ALA A 48 -5.87 -29.86 -30.88
N LEU A 49 -5.40 -28.80 -31.53
CA LEU A 49 -5.85 -28.36 -32.85
C LEU A 49 -5.11 -29.04 -34.02
N ASP A 50 -4.16 -29.93 -33.73
CA ASP A 50 -3.32 -30.65 -34.71
C ASP A 50 -2.71 -29.73 -35.78
N VAL A 51 -2.23 -28.56 -35.35
CA VAL A 51 -1.72 -27.52 -36.24
C VAL A 51 -0.45 -28.02 -36.93
N GLU A 52 -0.44 -28.02 -38.26
CA GLU A 52 0.72 -28.41 -39.06
C GLU A 52 1.97 -27.61 -38.67
N PRO A 53 3.16 -28.24 -38.58
CA PRO A 53 4.40 -27.59 -38.18
C PRO A 53 4.78 -26.35 -39.00
N GLY A 54 4.31 -26.26 -40.25
CA GLY A 54 4.57 -25.13 -41.16
C GLY A 54 3.88 -23.82 -40.75
N ASP A 55 2.69 -23.89 -40.16
CA ASP A 55 1.89 -22.71 -39.77
C ASP A 55 2.04 -22.35 -38.28
N GLN A 56 2.70 -23.22 -37.50
CA GLN A 56 2.89 -23.02 -36.07
C GLN A 56 3.53 -21.69 -35.73
N TRP A 57 4.54 -21.22 -36.48
CA TRP A 57 5.28 -20.00 -36.14
C TRP A 57 4.41 -18.74 -36.15
N ALA A 58 3.48 -18.62 -37.11
CA ALA A 58 2.58 -17.47 -37.23
C ALA A 58 1.58 -17.45 -36.08
N ILE A 59 1.05 -18.61 -35.73
CA ILE A 59 0.10 -18.77 -34.63
C ILE A 59 0.79 -18.55 -33.28
N TYR A 60 2.02 -19.05 -33.09
CA TYR A 60 2.84 -18.78 -31.90
C TYR A 60 3.10 -17.29 -31.73
N MET A 61 3.41 -16.56 -32.81
CA MET A 61 3.63 -15.12 -32.76
C MET A 61 2.34 -14.39 -32.35
N LEU A 62 1.21 -14.73 -32.97
CA LEU A 62 -0.08 -14.11 -32.69
C LEU A 62 -0.55 -14.36 -31.25
N LEU A 63 -0.49 -15.62 -30.79
CA LEU A 63 -0.88 -16.01 -29.44
C LEU A 63 0.15 -15.61 -28.37
N GLY A 64 1.40 -15.35 -28.74
CA GLY A 64 2.44 -14.87 -27.83
C GLY A 64 2.34 -13.38 -27.51
N LEU A 65 1.71 -12.58 -28.37
CA LEU A 65 1.59 -11.12 -28.19
C LEU A 65 0.97 -10.70 -26.84
N PRO A 66 -0.14 -11.30 -26.35
CA PRO A 66 -0.70 -10.97 -25.05
C PRO A 66 0.27 -11.22 -23.89
N ALA A 67 1.02 -12.33 -23.93
CA ALA A 67 2.02 -12.64 -22.91
C ALA A 67 3.21 -11.66 -22.96
N PHE A 68 3.66 -11.28 -24.16
CA PHE A 68 4.73 -10.30 -24.35
C PHE A 68 4.34 -8.90 -23.86
N LEU A 69 3.10 -8.49 -24.13
CA LEU A 69 2.56 -7.20 -23.72
C LEU A 69 1.95 -7.21 -22.31
N TYR A 70 1.93 -8.35 -21.61
CA TYR A 70 1.27 -8.54 -20.31
C TYR A 70 1.53 -7.40 -19.33
N TYR A 71 2.80 -7.05 -19.12
CA TYR A 71 3.18 -6.00 -18.17
C TYR A 71 2.76 -4.61 -18.63
N LEU A 72 2.84 -4.31 -19.92
CA LEU A 72 2.43 -3.02 -20.46
C LEU A 72 0.92 -2.86 -20.37
N LEU A 73 0.17 -3.88 -20.81
CA LEU A 73 -1.29 -3.87 -20.82
C LEU A 73 -1.83 -3.78 -19.40
N LEU A 74 -1.40 -4.66 -18.49
CA LEU A 74 -1.92 -4.64 -17.12
C LEU A 74 -1.52 -3.37 -16.38
N GLU A 75 -0.26 -2.92 -16.48
CA GLU A 75 0.13 -1.66 -15.81
C GLU A 75 -0.67 -0.46 -16.36
N THR A 76 -1.03 -0.47 -17.64
CA THR A 76 -1.85 0.58 -18.24
C THR A 76 -3.32 0.48 -17.81
N PHE A 77 -3.92 -0.71 -17.85
CA PHE A 77 -5.34 -0.90 -17.54
C PHE A 77 -5.66 -0.91 -16.04
N MET A 78 -4.71 -1.31 -15.19
CA MET A 78 -4.89 -1.43 -13.74
C MET A 78 -4.19 -0.33 -12.93
N ASP A 79 -3.94 0.84 -13.53
CA ASP A 79 -3.31 1.99 -12.88
C ASP A 79 -2.00 1.61 -12.14
N GLY A 80 -1.06 1.00 -12.86
CA GLY A 80 0.28 0.66 -12.36
C GLY A 80 0.36 -0.63 -11.56
N LYS A 81 -0.65 -1.51 -11.71
CA LYS A 81 -0.69 -2.83 -11.08
C LYS A 81 -0.63 -3.94 -12.13
N THR A 82 -0.03 -5.05 -11.76
CA THR A 82 -0.13 -6.36 -12.42
C THR A 82 -0.89 -7.30 -11.50
N ILE A 83 -1.24 -8.51 -11.92
CA ILE A 83 -1.94 -9.47 -11.06
C ILE A 83 -1.10 -9.77 -9.80
N GLY A 84 0.19 -10.07 -9.95
CA GLY A 84 1.09 -10.32 -8.82
C GLY A 84 1.27 -9.11 -7.91
N LYS A 85 1.39 -7.90 -8.49
CA LYS A 85 1.48 -6.66 -7.71
C LYS A 85 0.19 -6.34 -6.96
N ASN A 86 -0.97 -6.61 -7.56
CA ASN A 86 -2.26 -6.38 -6.93
C ASN A 86 -2.45 -7.31 -5.72
N PHE A 87 -2.08 -8.59 -5.85
CA PHE A 87 -2.13 -9.55 -4.75
C PHE A 87 -1.27 -9.11 -3.55
N LEU A 88 -0.10 -8.52 -3.84
CA LEU A 88 0.81 -8.02 -2.81
C LEU A 88 0.54 -6.57 -2.40
N GLN A 89 -0.56 -5.96 -2.88
CA GLN A 89 -0.95 -4.59 -2.58
C GLN A 89 0.19 -3.59 -2.83
N ILE A 90 0.89 -3.73 -3.96
CA ILE A 90 1.91 -2.79 -4.42
C ILE A 90 1.49 -2.15 -5.73
N ARG A 91 1.87 -0.89 -5.94
CA ARG A 91 1.50 -0.10 -7.12
C ARG A 91 2.66 0.76 -7.60
N VAL A 92 2.76 0.95 -8.91
CA VAL A 92 3.66 1.93 -9.54
C VAL A 92 3.05 3.33 -9.46
N VAL A 93 3.80 4.30 -8.94
CA VAL A 93 3.44 5.73 -8.89
C VAL A 93 4.59 6.58 -9.39
N LYS A 94 4.33 7.81 -9.82
CA LYS A 94 5.40 8.77 -10.10
C LYS A 94 6.04 9.28 -8.82
N LEU A 95 7.26 9.81 -8.94
CA LEU A 95 7.99 10.42 -7.84
C LEU A 95 7.28 11.63 -7.21
N ASP A 96 6.41 12.30 -7.98
CA ASP A 96 5.55 13.42 -7.54
C ASP A 96 4.22 12.94 -6.91
N GLY A 97 4.01 11.63 -6.81
CA GLY A 97 2.79 11.02 -6.26
C GLY A 97 1.61 10.98 -7.23
N THR A 98 1.76 11.50 -8.45
CA THR A 98 0.70 11.46 -9.47
C THR A 98 0.61 10.08 -10.14
N LYS A 99 -0.49 9.87 -10.87
CA LYS A 99 -0.67 8.65 -11.68
C LYS A 99 0.37 8.63 -12.82
N PRO A 100 1.08 7.51 -13.03
CA PRO A 100 1.97 7.38 -14.19
C PRO A 100 1.19 7.46 -15.50
N SER A 101 1.78 8.06 -16.52
CA SER A 101 1.24 8.10 -17.87
C SER A 101 1.57 6.81 -18.62
N PHE A 102 0.87 6.54 -19.72
CA PHE A 102 1.18 5.41 -20.60
C PHE A 102 2.66 5.38 -21.03
N SER A 103 3.24 6.54 -21.34
CA SER A 103 4.66 6.68 -21.67
C SER A 103 5.58 6.17 -20.56
N SER A 104 5.24 6.38 -19.30
CA SER A 104 6.00 5.84 -18.17
C SER A 104 5.96 4.31 -18.15
N TYR A 105 4.80 3.69 -18.38
CA TYR A 105 4.69 2.23 -18.48
C TYR A 105 5.43 1.66 -19.70
N PHE A 106 5.37 2.36 -20.82
CA PHE A 106 6.06 1.96 -22.05
C PHE A 106 7.58 1.97 -21.90
N ILE A 107 8.15 3.04 -21.32
CA ILE A 107 9.59 3.13 -21.04
C ILE A 107 10.03 2.00 -20.10
N ARG A 108 9.25 1.74 -19.05
CA ARG A 108 9.50 0.62 -18.12
C ARG A 108 9.49 -0.73 -18.85
N TRP A 109 8.55 -0.92 -19.78
CA TRP A 109 8.41 -2.16 -20.54
C TRP A 109 9.54 -2.38 -21.56
N ILE A 110 9.93 -1.35 -22.33
CA ILE A 110 11.08 -1.44 -23.25
C ILE A 110 12.37 -1.73 -22.50
N LEU A 111 12.65 -0.97 -21.44
CA LEU A 111 13.88 -1.15 -20.67
C LEU A 111 13.93 -2.50 -19.98
N ARG A 112 12.77 -3.07 -19.67
CA ARG A 112 12.68 -4.45 -19.19
C ARG A 112 13.11 -5.47 -20.24
N ILE A 113 12.81 -5.28 -21.53
CA ILE A 113 13.29 -6.18 -22.59
C ILE A 113 14.82 -6.13 -22.59
N LEU A 114 15.42 -4.94 -22.53
CA LEU A 114 16.88 -4.81 -22.46
C LEU A 114 17.46 -5.46 -21.20
N ASP A 115 16.87 -5.21 -20.02
CA ASP A 115 17.34 -5.79 -18.75
C ASP A 115 17.29 -7.33 -18.75
N ILE A 116 16.25 -7.92 -19.34
CA ILE A 116 16.03 -9.38 -19.37
C ILE A 116 16.86 -10.04 -20.48
N THR A 117 16.83 -9.50 -21.70
CA THR A 117 17.49 -10.07 -22.89
C THR A 117 19.01 -9.97 -22.80
N LEU A 118 19.56 -8.88 -22.28
CA LEU A 118 21.02 -8.72 -22.19
C LEU A 118 21.65 -9.58 -21.09
N THR A 119 20.86 -10.13 -20.16
CA THR A 119 21.41 -10.66 -18.90
C THR A 119 20.76 -11.90 -18.31
N SER A 120 19.95 -12.63 -19.08
CA SER A 120 19.20 -13.81 -18.58
C SER A 120 18.46 -13.56 -17.25
N GLY A 121 17.98 -12.31 -17.04
CA GLY A 121 17.27 -11.89 -15.82
C GLY A 121 18.15 -11.44 -14.62
N GLY A 122 19.49 -11.52 -14.70
CA GLY A 122 20.40 -11.24 -13.58
C GLY A 122 20.55 -9.76 -13.17
N ILE A 123 20.62 -8.82 -14.13
CA ILE A 123 20.83 -7.39 -13.83
C ILE A 123 19.60 -6.72 -13.20
N ALA A 124 18.39 -7.22 -13.42
CA ALA A 124 17.20 -6.70 -12.75
C ALA A 124 17.26 -6.93 -11.23
N VAL A 125 17.90 -8.01 -10.78
CA VAL A 125 18.18 -8.28 -9.36
C VAL A 125 19.39 -7.44 -8.90
N PHE A 126 20.43 -7.36 -9.74
CA PHE A 126 21.69 -6.66 -9.44
C PHE A 126 21.51 -5.13 -9.28
N THR A 127 20.67 -4.50 -10.10
CA THR A 127 20.43 -3.03 -10.06
C THR A 127 19.56 -2.61 -8.87
N ILE A 128 18.62 -3.46 -8.44
CA ILE A 128 17.84 -3.18 -7.23
C ILE A 128 18.69 -3.37 -5.96
N LEU A 129 19.65 -4.30 -5.99
CA LEU A 129 20.61 -4.52 -4.89
C LEU A 129 21.63 -3.38 -4.75
N ILE A 130 22.05 -2.74 -5.85
CA ILE A 130 23.15 -1.75 -5.83
C ILE A 130 22.72 -0.35 -5.38
N ARG A 131 21.42 0.00 -5.43
CA ARG A 131 20.97 1.37 -5.07
C ARG A 131 19.81 1.34 -4.07
N GLY A 132 20.10 1.77 -2.84
CA GLY A 132 19.18 1.88 -1.68
C GLY A 132 18.06 2.92 -1.83
N LYS A 133 17.38 2.92 -2.97
CA LYS A 133 16.08 3.57 -3.19
C LYS A 133 15.06 2.59 -3.78
N GLY A 134 15.45 1.33 -4.01
CA GLY A 134 14.57 0.29 -4.52
C GLY A 134 14.00 0.60 -5.92
N GLN A 135 14.75 1.25 -6.82
CA GLN A 135 14.32 1.54 -8.20
C GLN A 135 15.17 0.77 -9.22
N ARG A 136 14.53 0.17 -10.23
CA ARG A 136 15.19 -0.44 -11.41
C ARG A 136 15.60 0.65 -12.40
N VAL A 137 16.45 0.32 -13.37
CA VAL A 137 16.83 1.22 -14.48
C VAL A 137 15.57 1.74 -15.20
N GLY A 138 14.62 0.86 -15.49
CA GLY A 138 13.33 1.23 -16.06
C GLY A 138 12.47 2.14 -15.17
N ASP A 139 12.55 2.00 -13.85
CA ASP A 139 11.82 2.86 -12.91
C ASP A 139 12.42 4.28 -12.90
N ILE A 140 13.75 4.38 -12.93
CA ILE A 140 14.50 5.65 -12.95
C ILE A 140 14.23 6.42 -14.24
N ALA A 141 14.38 5.76 -15.39
CA ALA A 141 14.17 6.39 -16.69
C ALA A 141 12.73 6.89 -16.87
N ALA A 142 11.75 6.19 -16.28
CA ALA A 142 10.35 6.60 -16.31
C ALA A 142 9.96 7.61 -15.22
N GLY A 143 10.86 7.95 -14.28
CA GLY A 143 10.57 8.82 -13.14
C GLY A 143 9.53 8.25 -12.17
N THR A 144 9.54 6.92 -11.98
CA THR A 144 8.53 6.19 -11.21
C THR A 144 9.13 5.40 -10.06
N THR A 145 8.31 5.06 -9.07
CA THR A 145 8.67 4.18 -7.95
C THR A 145 7.52 3.22 -7.66
N VAL A 146 7.77 2.19 -6.84
CA VAL A 146 6.75 1.25 -6.41
C VAL A 146 6.51 1.42 -4.92
N ILE A 147 5.26 1.64 -4.55
CA ILE A 147 4.82 1.89 -3.19
C ILE A 147 4.03 0.70 -2.65
N SER A 148 4.04 0.53 -1.33
CA SER A 148 3.18 -0.44 -0.65
C SER A 148 1.88 0.23 -0.19
N GLU A 149 0.74 -0.31 -0.61
CA GLU A 149 -0.59 0.12 -0.16
C GLU A 149 -1.07 -0.67 1.06
N LYS A 150 -0.24 -1.58 1.61
CA LYS A 150 -0.57 -2.39 2.79
C LYS A 150 -0.84 -1.47 3.99
N ARG A 151 -2.12 -1.37 4.41
CA ARG A 151 -2.48 -0.76 5.69
C ARG A 151 -2.18 -1.77 6.79
N LYS A 152 -1.15 -1.51 7.60
CA LYS A 152 -0.92 -2.27 8.83
C LYS A 152 -1.93 -1.80 9.86
N VAL A 153 -3.07 -2.47 9.95
CA VAL A 153 -4.00 -2.32 11.08
C VAL A 153 -3.50 -3.26 12.17
N PHE A 154 -2.98 -2.70 13.26
CA PHE A 154 -2.63 -3.48 14.43
C PHE A 154 -3.86 -3.66 15.33
N LEU A 155 -3.93 -4.72 16.12
CA LEU A 155 -5.03 -4.93 17.09
C LEU A 155 -5.17 -3.78 18.10
N ARG A 156 -4.07 -3.10 18.43
CA ARG A 156 -4.08 -1.85 19.22
C ARG A 156 -4.80 -0.69 18.54
N ASP A 157 -5.02 -0.77 17.23
CA ASP A 157 -5.78 0.20 16.45
C ASP A 157 -7.27 -0.13 16.48
N THR A 158 -7.69 -1.24 17.10
CA THR A 158 -9.09 -1.49 17.44
C THR A 158 -9.41 -0.74 18.75
N LEU A 159 -10.63 -0.21 18.88
CA LEU A 159 -11.09 0.52 20.08
C LEU A 159 -11.15 -0.34 21.36
N LEU A 160 -10.97 -1.66 21.24
CA LEU A 160 -11.03 -2.61 22.35
C LEU A 160 -9.80 -2.44 23.25
N ARG A 161 -9.93 -1.61 24.28
CA ARG A 161 -9.01 -1.61 25.43
C ARG A 161 -9.56 -2.62 26.43
N GLU A 162 -8.72 -3.57 26.87
CA GLU A 162 -9.05 -4.44 28.00
C GLU A 162 -9.23 -3.56 29.23
N LEU A 163 -10.48 -3.42 29.68
CA LEU A 163 -10.82 -2.70 30.89
C LEU A 163 -10.80 -3.69 32.07
N PRO A 164 -10.31 -3.29 33.26
CA PRO A 164 -10.50 -4.07 34.48
C PRO A 164 -11.98 -4.39 34.69
N SER A 165 -12.29 -5.57 35.23
CA SER A 165 -13.68 -6.01 35.46
C SER A 165 -14.45 -5.14 36.45
N ASP A 166 -13.75 -4.30 37.22
CA ASP A 166 -14.29 -3.33 38.18
C ASP A 166 -14.29 -1.89 37.66
N TYR A 167 -14.07 -1.67 36.34
CA TYR A 167 -14.06 -0.33 35.77
C TYR A 167 -15.44 0.34 35.85
N THR A 168 -15.48 1.54 36.44
CA THR A 168 -16.67 2.38 36.53
C THR A 168 -16.51 3.62 35.63
N PRO A 169 -17.36 3.81 34.62
CA PRO A 169 -17.23 4.94 33.71
C PRO A 169 -17.58 6.26 34.40
N LYS A 170 -16.84 7.34 34.10
CA LYS A 170 -17.04 8.66 34.74
C LYS A 170 -17.87 9.63 33.92
N PHE A 171 -17.81 9.51 32.59
CA PHE A 171 -18.40 10.45 31.65
C PHE A 171 -19.35 9.74 30.67
N PRO A 172 -20.66 9.66 30.96
CA PRO A 172 -21.65 9.10 30.04
C PRO A 172 -21.79 9.86 28.71
N GLN A 173 -21.45 11.16 28.71
CA GLN A 173 -21.59 12.06 27.56
C GLN A 173 -20.65 11.71 26.39
N VAL A 174 -19.69 10.80 26.59
CA VAL A 174 -18.75 10.38 25.54
C VAL A 174 -19.43 9.60 24.41
N THR A 175 -20.63 9.06 24.65
CA THR A 175 -21.46 8.35 23.65
C THR A 175 -21.93 9.22 22.49
N VAL A 176 -21.74 10.55 22.58
CA VAL A 176 -22.01 11.50 21.47
C VAL A 176 -21.08 11.27 20.28
N PHE A 177 -19.87 10.75 20.51
CA PHE A 177 -18.91 10.49 19.43
C PHE A 177 -19.32 9.27 18.59
N LYS A 178 -19.01 9.32 17.30
CA LYS A 178 -19.08 8.13 16.42
C LYS A 178 -17.80 7.30 16.55
N ASP A 179 -17.88 6.00 16.22
CA ASP A 179 -16.73 5.09 16.28
C ASP A 179 -15.50 5.61 15.51
N GLY A 180 -15.72 6.16 14.30
CA GLY A 180 -14.64 6.74 13.50
C GLY A 180 -13.99 7.97 14.13
N GLU A 181 -14.77 8.79 14.85
CA GLU A 181 -14.27 9.97 15.56
C GLU A 181 -13.48 9.55 16.80
N MET A 182 -14.00 8.61 17.60
CA MET A 182 -13.28 8.07 18.76
C MET A 182 -11.99 7.37 18.35
N GLN A 183 -11.99 6.64 17.23
CA GLN A 183 -10.79 6.02 16.69
C GLN A 183 -9.72 7.07 16.32
N THR A 184 -10.16 8.19 15.74
CA THR A 184 -9.27 9.30 15.38
C THR A 184 -8.69 9.95 16.64
N ILE A 185 -9.52 10.23 17.65
CA ILE A 185 -9.11 10.76 18.95
C ILE A 185 -8.07 9.84 19.62
N LYS A 186 -8.36 8.54 19.68
CA LYS A 186 -7.47 7.52 20.26
C LYS A 186 -6.13 7.48 19.54
N ASN A 187 -6.11 7.44 18.21
CA ASN A 187 -4.88 7.38 17.43
C ASN A 187 -4.03 8.66 17.62
N LEU A 188 -4.67 9.83 17.64
CA LEU A 188 -3.98 11.11 17.90
C LEU A 188 -3.42 11.16 19.32
N PHE A 189 -4.19 10.70 20.32
CA PHE A 189 -3.75 10.65 21.71
C PHE A 189 -2.58 9.67 21.92
N ASP A 190 -2.68 8.45 21.41
CA ASP A 190 -1.64 7.43 21.51
C ASP A 190 -0.33 7.90 20.85
N ASN A 191 -0.42 8.55 19.68
CA ASN A 191 0.72 9.13 18.98
C ASN A 191 1.33 10.30 19.76
N ALA A 192 0.49 11.24 20.23
CA ALA A 192 0.93 12.40 21.00
C ALA A 192 1.61 12.01 22.33
N ARG A 193 1.07 11.01 23.04
CA ARG A 193 1.64 10.49 24.28
C ARG A 193 3.00 9.82 24.05
N ARG A 194 3.18 9.07 22.97
CA ARG A 194 4.46 8.43 22.62
C ARG A 194 5.53 9.44 22.23
N ASN A 195 5.15 10.48 21.48
CA ASN A 195 6.08 11.50 20.98
C ASN A 195 6.23 12.71 21.93
N GLY A 196 5.58 12.69 23.10
CA GLY A 196 5.61 13.80 24.07
C GLY A 196 4.95 15.10 23.58
N ASN A 197 4.10 15.05 22.56
CA ASN A 197 3.52 16.23 21.92
C ASN A 197 2.32 16.77 22.72
N HIS A 198 2.62 17.58 23.75
CA HIS A 198 1.62 18.16 24.65
C HIS A 198 0.59 19.06 23.93
N ARG A 199 0.95 19.71 22.82
CA ARG A 199 0.04 20.61 22.10
C ARG A 199 -1.17 19.86 21.55
N VAL A 200 -0.95 18.65 21.03
CA VAL A 200 -2.02 17.80 20.50
C VAL A 200 -2.94 17.34 21.62
N ILE A 201 -2.40 16.95 22.78
CA ILE A 201 -3.19 16.52 23.94
C ILE A 201 -4.08 17.66 24.44
N LEU A 202 -3.55 18.88 24.54
CA LEU A 202 -4.33 20.07 24.91
C LEU A 202 -5.44 20.37 23.91
N SER A 203 -5.14 20.27 22.61
CA SER A 203 -6.14 20.46 21.55
C SER A 203 -7.26 19.42 21.62
N LEU A 204 -6.92 18.15 21.87
CA LEU A 204 -7.91 17.08 22.05
C LEU A 204 -8.78 17.35 23.27
N ASN A 205 -8.16 17.69 24.41
CA ASN A 205 -8.88 18.04 25.63
C ASN A 205 -9.90 19.16 25.40
N ASN A 206 -9.49 20.28 24.79
CA ASN A 206 -10.38 21.41 24.58
C ASN A 206 -11.52 21.05 23.61
N ARG A 207 -11.21 20.33 22.52
CA ARG A 207 -12.22 19.93 21.54
C ARG A 207 -13.21 18.92 22.11
N ILE A 208 -12.76 17.97 22.93
CA ILE A 208 -13.63 17.01 23.58
C ILE A 208 -14.58 17.75 24.53
N LYS A 209 -14.06 18.64 25.39
CA LYS A 209 -14.88 19.44 26.31
C LYS A 209 -15.92 20.30 25.59
N GLU A 210 -15.56 20.85 24.43
CA GLU A 210 -16.48 21.64 23.60
C GLU A 210 -17.63 20.81 23.03
N VAL A 211 -17.34 19.58 22.57
CA VAL A 211 -18.35 18.70 21.95
C VAL A 211 -19.23 17.99 22.97
N THR A 212 -18.67 17.58 24.11
CA THR A 212 -19.39 16.82 25.14
C THR A 212 -19.92 17.70 26.27
N GLU A 213 -19.61 19.00 26.25
CA GLU A 213 -19.93 19.99 27.30
C GLU A 213 -19.43 19.59 28.70
N ILE A 214 -18.44 18.69 28.78
CA ILE A 214 -17.89 18.23 30.06
C ILE A 214 -16.95 19.29 30.65
N THR A 215 -17.26 19.76 31.86
CA THR A 215 -16.34 20.55 32.68
C THR A 215 -15.52 19.62 33.58
N SER A 216 -14.20 19.64 33.44
CA SER A 216 -13.28 18.84 34.26
C SER A 216 -12.00 19.61 34.54
N ASP A 217 -11.53 19.60 35.80
CA ASP A 217 -10.28 20.21 36.24
C ASP A 217 -9.08 19.24 36.18
N MET A 218 -9.30 18.04 35.65
CA MET A 218 -8.26 17.02 35.52
C MET A 218 -7.16 17.45 34.53
N GLN A 219 -5.98 16.85 34.69
CA GLN A 219 -4.91 17.04 33.73
C GLN A 219 -5.35 16.57 32.34
N PRO A 220 -5.04 17.32 31.26
CA PRO A 220 -5.48 17.01 29.90
C PRO A 220 -5.17 15.58 29.45
N ILE A 221 -4.03 15.04 29.87
CA ILE A 221 -3.63 13.68 29.54
C ILE A 221 -4.50 12.61 30.23
N GLU A 222 -4.90 12.87 31.46
CA GLU A 222 -5.75 11.96 32.25
C GLU A 222 -7.19 12.02 31.76
N PHE A 223 -7.69 13.23 31.50
CA PHE A 223 -9.04 13.45 30.98
C PHE A 223 -9.27 12.69 29.66
N VAL A 224 -8.37 12.86 28.69
CA VAL A 224 -8.51 12.20 27.37
C VAL A 224 -8.39 10.67 27.50
N ASP A 225 -7.54 10.16 28.40
CA ASP A 225 -7.41 8.72 28.62
C ASP A 225 -8.68 8.10 29.23
N ILE A 226 -9.33 8.80 30.17
CA ILE A 226 -10.60 8.37 30.77
C ILE A 226 -11.72 8.41 29.72
N VAL A 227 -11.80 9.47 28.90
CA VAL A 227 -12.81 9.59 27.84
C VAL A 227 -12.76 8.41 26.87
N ILE A 228 -11.56 8.00 26.45
CA ILE A 228 -11.38 6.84 25.56
C ILE A 228 -11.82 5.53 26.25
N LYS A 229 -11.51 5.37 27.54
CA LYS A 229 -11.91 4.19 28.32
C LYS A 229 -13.43 4.12 28.52
N ASP A 230 -14.05 5.24 28.87
CA ASP A 230 -15.50 5.34 29.06
C ASP A 230 -16.25 5.01 27.78
N TYR A 231 -15.78 5.52 26.63
CA TYR A 231 -16.38 5.17 25.34
C TYR A 231 -16.29 3.67 25.04
N SER A 232 -15.11 3.08 25.27
CA SER A 232 -14.91 1.64 25.09
C SER A 232 -15.83 0.82 25.98
N TYR A 233 -16.09 1.26 27.21
CA TYR A 233 -17.00 0.61 28.14
C TYR A 233 -18.45 0.61 27.61
N TYR A 234 -18.96 1.79 27.23
CA TYR A 234 -20.33 1.90 26.73
C TYR A 234 -20.55 1.18 25.40
N THR A 235 -19.53 1.12 24.54
CA THR A 235 -19.61 0.41 23.25
C THR A 235 -19.53 -1.11 23.40
N GLN A 236 -18.90 -1.63 24.47
CA GLN A 236 -18.84 -3.07 24.76
C GLN A 236 -20.12 -3.62 25.39
N GLN A 237 -20.99 -2.75 25.95
CA GLN A 237 -22.26 -3.14 26.59
C GLN A 237 -23.48 -3.08 25.66
N LEU A 238 -23.34 -2.52 24.46
CA LEU A 238 -24.36 -2.47 23.41
C LEU A 238 -24.30 -3.73 22.53
#